data_AF-A0A559L5N6-F1
#
_entry.id   AF-A0A559L5N6-F1
#
_cell.length_a   1.000
_cell.length_b   1.000
_cell.length_c   1.000
_cell.angle_alpha   90.00
_cell.angle_beta   90.00
_cell.angle_gamma   90.00
#
_symmetry.space_group_name_H-M   'P 1'
#
loop_
_entity.id
_entity.type
_entity.pdbx_description
1 polymer ?
#
loop_
_entity_poly.entity_id
_entity_poly.type
_entity_poly.pdbx_seq_one_letter_code
_entity_poly.pdbx_strand_id
1 'polypeptide(L)'
;MASLAREVNETNFKSAYEYVLSMPADKFQIPAINPLPAPHEPSDAATGSQNSVFVSREAMEKKFASTMMDVLDICVESLKAPDNTSPAPNGTRCGFHYLYTSVTGNLGSVQPDDTAIAPGFRKALMLWNARTLSTKQSDDTIYKLGPNSYFSESSYVMHKWTDRYWGQKRYEQLLAVKKAHDPGNLFWCHHCVGDNPDDAYGDPLGVYADSDKKLDSDKKGYAYKHDEL
;
A
#
# COMPACT_ATOMS: atom_id res chain seq x y z
N MET A 1 19.62 52.51 12.98
CA MET A 1 18.76 51.75 13.91
C MET A 1 18.06 50.67 13.11
N ALA A 2 18.48 49.41 13.27
CA ALA A 2 17.78 48.27 12.68
C ALA A 2 16.75 47.76 13.69
N SER A 3 15.49 47.70 13.28
CA SER A 3 14.39 47.13 14.07
C SER A 3 14.59 45.63 14.21
N LEU A 4 14.76 45.15 15.44
CA LEU A 4 14.78 43.72 15.76
C LEU A 4 13.35 43.19 15.57
N ALA A 5 13.15 42.34 14.55
CA ALA A 5 11.91 41.61 14.37
C ALA A 5 11.68 40.73 15.62
N ARG A 6 10.57 40.97 16.32
CA ARG A 6 10.19 40.20 17.50
C ARG A 6 9.58 38.88 16.99
N GLU A 7 10.20 37.75 17.31
CA GLU A 7 9.57 36.44 17.06
C GLU A 7 8.24 36.38 17.80
N VAL A 8 7.15 36.29 17.04
CA VAL A 8 5.80 36.06 17.57
C VAL A 8 5.58 34.56 17.58
N ASN A 9 5.72 33.93 18.75
CA ASN A 9 5.40 32.52 18.89
C ASN A 9 3.89 32.38 19.13
N GLU A 10 3.16 31.96 18.10
CA GLU A 10 1.72 31.77 18.16
C GLU A 10 1.38 30.36 18.68
N THR A 11 0.58 30.28 19.74
CA THR A 11 0.23 29.00 20.39
C THR A 11 -1.13 28.44 19.98
N ASN A 12 -1.96 29.23 19.29
CA ASN A 12 -3.31 28.84 18.87
C ASN A 12 -3.39 28.45 17.37
N PHE A 13 -2.27 28.45 16.65
CA PHE A 13 -2.16 28.11 15.23
C PHE A 13 -3.10 28.91 14.30
N LYS A 14 -3.61 30.07 14.73
CA LYS A 14 -4.57 30.85 13.95
C LYS A 14 -3.97 31.33 12.62
N SER A 15 -2.74 31.80 12.62
CA SER A 15 -2.02 32.20 11.40
C SER A 15 -1.79 31.02 10.46
N ALA A 16 -1.54 29.82 10.98
CA ALA A 16 -1.39 28.60 10.18
C ALA A 16 -2.73 28.21 9.53
N TYR A 17 -3.84 28.31 10.27
CA TYR A 17 -5.18 28.08 9.75
C TYR A 17 -5.57 29.09 8.67
N GLU A 18 -5.37 30.39 8.91
CA GLU A 18 -5.64 31.45 7.93
C GLU A 18 -4.76 31.32 6.69
N TYR A 19 -3.52 30.86 6.85
CA TYR A 19 -2.62 30.55 5.75
C TYR A 19 -3.12 29.37 4.89
N VAL A 20 -3.61 28.29 5.52
CA VAL A 20 -4.21 27.15 4.79
C VAL A 20 -5.47 27.60 4.03
N LEU A 21 -6.30 28.46 4.61
CA LEU A 21 -7.50 28.98 3.93
C LEU A 21 -7.20 29.94 2.77
N SER A 22 -6.15 30.75 2.89
CA SER A 22 -5.72 31.69 1.85
C SER A 22 -4.86 31.05 0.77
N MET A 23 -4.61 29.75 0.89
CA MET A 23 -3.74 29.01 -0.01
C MET A 23 -4.37 28.87 -1.40
N PRO A 24 -3.66 29.26 -2.48
CA PRO A 24 -4.09 28.93 -3.83
C PRO A 24 -4.24 27.41 -3.99
N ALA A 25 -5.27 26.98 -4.71
CA ALA A 25 -5.59 25.57 -4.89
C ALA A 25 -4.46 24.75 -5.53
N ASP A 26 -3.57 25.41 -6.28
CA ASP A 26 -2.44 24.85 -7.01
C ASP A 26 -1.09 25.03 -6.29
N LYS A 27 -1.08 25.57 -5.07
CA LYS A 27 0.18 25.85 -4.35
C LYS A 27 1.01 24.60 -4.11
N PHE A 28 0.36 23.49 -3.81
CA PHE A 28 1.02 22.20 -3.68
C PHE A 28 0.68 21.37 -4.90
N GLN A 29 1.60 21.31 -5.85
CA GLN A 29 1.60 20.20 -6.79
C GLN A 29 1.97 18.96 -5.98
N ILE A 30 1.03 18.02 -5.88
CA ILE A 30 1.28 16.71 -5.26
C ILE A 30 1.81 15.83 -6.38
N PRO A 31 3.12 15.60 -6.50
CA PRO A 31 3.62 14.60 -7.42
C PRO A 31 3.11 13.23 -6.97
N ALA A 32 2.67 12.40 -7.93
CA ALA A 32 2.56 10.98 -7.68
C ALA A 32 3.98 10.48 -7.39
N ILE A 33 4.19 9.92 -6.20
CA ILE A 33 5.48 9.38 -5.80
C ILE A 33 5.33 7.89 -5.51
N ASN A 34 6.26 7.10 -6.02
CA ASN A 34 6.49 5.76 -5.52
C ASN A 34 7.01 5.85 -4.07
N PRO A 35 6.32 5.25 -3.07
CA PRO A 35 6.74 5.29 -1.67
C PRO A 35 7.91 4.34 -1.35
N LEU A 36 8.35 3.50 -2.30
CA LEU A 36 9.49 2.61 -2.10
C LEU A 36 10.80 3.42 -2.13
N PRO A 37 11.67 3.26 -1.12
CA PRO A 37 12.93 4.00 -1.07
C PRO A 37 13.85 3.58 -2.22
N ALA A 38 14.47 4.56 -2.88
CA ALA A 38 15.56 4.31 -3.81
C ALA A 38 16.68 3.47 -3.13
N PRO A 39 17.31 2.52 -3.83
CA PRO A 39 17.27 2.28 -5.28
C PRO A 39 16.23 1.22 -5.71
N HIS A 40 15.31 0.80 -4.84
CA HIS A 40 14.47 -0.36 -5.11
C HIS A 40 13.25 0.01 -5.96
N GLU A 41 13.41 -0.10 -7.28
CA GLU A 41 12.29 -0.04 -8.21
C GLU A 41 11.22 -1.09 -7.85
N PRO A 42 9.93 -0.78 -8.08
CA PRO A 42 8.86 -1.75 -7.88
C PRO A 42 9.14 -3.01 -8.70
N SER A 43 9.33 -4.13 -8.00
CA SER A 43 9.64 -5.42 -8.60
C SER A 43 9.25 -6.55 -7.67
N ASP A 44 9.21 -7.78 -8.19
CA ASP A 44 8.91 -8.94 -7.34
C ASP A 44 10.02 -9.22 -6.30
N ALA A 45 11.22 -8.69 -6.55
CA ALA A 45 12.36 -8.77 -5.64
C ALA A 45 12.35 -7.66 -4.58
N ALA A 46 11.66 -6.56 -4.82
CA ALA A 46 11.55 -5.45 -3.87
C ALA A 46 10.70 -5.85 -2.67
N THR A 47 10.98 -5.22 -1.52
CA THR A 47 10.12 -5.33 -0.34
C THR A 47 8.79 -4.68 -0.60
N GLY A 48 7.72 -5.43 -0.40
CA GLY A 48 6.36 -4.95 -0.60
C GLY A 48 5.92 -3.82 0.35
N SER A 49 6.74 -3.42 1.32
CA SER A 49 6.40 -2.52 2.45
C SER A 49 5.56 -3.19 3.53
N GLN A 50 4.34 -3.64 3.20
CA GLN A 50 3.38 -4.19 4.18
C GLN A 50 2.67 -5.44 3.67
N ASN A 51 3.39 -6.51 3.37
CA ASN A 51 2.75 -7.74 2.87
C ASN A 51 1.80 -8.32 3.92
N SER A 52 0.48 -8.26 3.69
CA SER A 52 -0.50 -8.83 4.62
C SER A 52 -1.32 -9.96 4.03
N VAL A 53 -1.76 -10.88 4.88
CA VAL A 53 -2.68 -11.96 4.51
C VAL A 53 -3.71 -12.20 5.61
N PHE A 54 -4.96 -12.37 5.20
CA PHE A 54 -6.02 -12.86 6.08
C PHE A 54 -5.86 -14.37 6.29
N VAL A 55 -5.69 -14.77 7.55
CA VAL A 55 -5.55 -16.16 7.97
C VAL A 55 -6.89 -16.66 8.50
N SER A 56 -7.50 -17.62 7.83
CA SER A 56 -8.73 -18.28 8.28
C SER A 56 -8.46 -19.20 9.48
N ARG A 57 -9.52 -19.62 10.19
CA ARG A 57 -9.39 -20.63 11.26
C ARG A 57 -8.76 -21.93 10.75
N GLU A 58 -9.18 -22.41 9.59
CA GLU A 58 -8.60 -23.61 8.98
C GLU A 58 -7.12 -23.43 8.63
N ALA A 59 -6.74 -22.28 8.06
CA ALA A 59 -5.35 -21.99 7.74
C ALA A 59 -4.49 -21.89 9.01
N MET A 60 -5.05 -21.31 10.08
CA MET A 60 -4.40 -21.26 11.39
C MET A 60 -4.08 -22.65 11.93
N GLU A 61 -5.04 -23.59 11.83
CA GLU A 61 -4.89 -24.95 12.34
C GLU A 61 -3.96 -25.81 11.48
N LYS A 62 -3.98 -25.63 10.15
CA LYS A 62 -3.32 -26.57 9.22
C LYS A 62 -1.98 -26.08 8.65
N LYS A 63 -1.78 -24.77 8.53
CA LYS A 63 -0.71 -24.20 7.69
C LYS A 63 0.10 -23.09 8.37
N PHE A 64 -0.49 -22.35 9.30
CA PHE A 64 0.15 -21.15 9.84
C PHE A 64 1.52 -21.43 10.49
N ALA A 65 1.62 -22.48 11.32
CA ALA A 65 2.88 -22.82 11.98
C ALA A 65 3.99 -23.16 10.98
N SER A 66 3.70 -24.00 9.97
CA SER A 66 4.70 -24.34 8.95
C SER A 66 5.09 -23.12 8.11
N THR A 67 4.13 -22.28 7.74
CA THR A 67 4.43 -21.04 7.00
C THR A 67 5.24 -20.04 7.83
N MET A 68 5.02 -19.97 9.15
CA MET A 68 5.89 -19.18 10.03
C MET A 68 7.32 -19.72 10.04
N MET A 69 7.51 -21.04 10.01
CA MET A 69 8.84 -21.63 9.89
C MET A 69 9.49 -21.31 8.54
N ASP A 70 8.74 -21.40 7.43
CA ASP A 70 9.25 -21.01 6.11
C ASP A 70 9.74 -19.55 6.09
N VAL A 71 9.03 -18.64 6.76
CA VAL A 71 9.44 -17.24 6.88
C VAL A 71 10.65 -17.07 7.82
N LEU A 72 10.72 -17.83 8.91
CA LEU A 72 11.90 -17.83 9.78
C LEU A 72 13.14 -18.34 9.05
N ASP A 73 13.01 -19.32 8.16
CA ASP A 73 14.11 -19.82 7.34
C ASP A 73 14.65 -18.72 6.43
N ILE A 74 13.80 -17.89 5.81
CA ILE A 74 14.22 -16.70 5.04
C ILE A 74 15.07 -15.75 5.90
N CYS A 75 14.64 -15.49 7.14
CA CYS A 75 15.40 -14.68 8.09
C CYS A 75 16.77 -15.33 8.38
N VAL A 76 16.81 -16.61 8.74
CA VAL A 76 18.07 -17.33 9.05
C VAL A 76 19.01 -17.39 7.86
N GLU A 77 18.49 -17.60 6.65
CA GLU A 77 19.28 -17.60 5.41
C GLU A 77 19.89 -16.22 5.15
N SER A 78 19.11 -15.15 5.29
CA SER A 78 19.59 -13.78 5.10
C SER A 78 20.66 -13.35 6.11
N LEU A 79 20.71 -13.97 7.30
CA LEU A 79 21.78 -13.74 8.28
C LEU A 79 23.10 -14.38 7.84
N LYS A 80 23.06 -15.46 7.04
CA LYS A 80 24.25 -16.15 6.52
C LYS A 80 24.69 -15.56 5.18
N ALA A 81 23.74 -15.22 4.32
CA ALA A 81 23.93 -14.66 3.00
C ALA A 81 23.04 -13.41 2.85
N PRO A 82 23.58 -12.21 3.12
CA PRO A 82 22.81 -10.97 3.04
C PRO A 82 22.09 -10.80 1.70
N ASP A 83 20.82 -10.40 1.77
CA ASP A 83 20.00 -10.10 0.61
C ASP A 83 20.13 -8.60 0.26
N ASN A 84 20.77 -8.32 -0.87
CA ASN A 84 21.00 -6.95 -1.35
C ASN A 84 19.70 -6.21 -1.74
N THR A 85 18.58 -6.93 -1.85
CA THR A 85 17.26 -6.35 -2.08
C THR A 85 16.49 -6.10 -0.78
N SER A 86 17.08 -6.44 0.38
CA SER A 86 16.50 -6.13 1.69
C SER A 86 16.66 -4.64 2.03
N PRO A 87 15.64 -4.00 2.62
CA PRO A 87 15.72 -2.62 3.10
C PRO A 87 16.53 -2.51 4.41
N ALA A 88 16.88 -3.63 5.05
CA ALA A 88 17.71 -3.61 6.23
C ALA A 88 19.17 -3.28 5.86
N PRO A 89 19.88 -2.39 6.57
CA PRO A 89 21.25 -1.99 6.23
C PRO A 89 22.27 -3.13 6.17
N ASN A 90 22.00 -4.25 6.84
CA ASN A 90 22.85 -5.44 6.87
C ASN A 90 22.37 -6.55 5.91
N GLY A 91 21.39 -6.27 5.05
CA GLY A 91 20.80 -7.23 4.10
C GLY A 91 19.94 -8.32 4.76
N THR A 92 19.61 -8.22 6.05
CA THR A 92 18.76 -9.22 6.71
C THR A 92 17.28 -9.06 6.34
N ARG A 93 16.56 -10.17 6.24
CA ARG A 93 15.11 -10.24 6.10
C ARG A 93 14.41 -10.51 7.44
N CYS A 94 15.14 -10.48 8.54
CA CYS A 94 14.58 -10.56 9.88
C CYS A 94 13.90 -9.24 10.25
N GLY A 95 12.63 -9.27 10.64
CA GLY A 95 11.96 -8.06 11.11
C GLY A 95 10.61 -8.31 11.76
N PHE A 96 9.92 -7.20 12.04
CA PHE A 96 8.69 -7.22 12.81
C PHE A 96 7.52 -7.73 11.97
N HIS A 97 6.76 -8.63 12.58
CA HIS A 97 5.49 -9.12 12.07
C HIS A 97 4.38 -8.64 12.99
N TYR A 98 3.28 -8.18 12.40
CA TYR A 98 2.08 -7.80 13.15
C TYR A 98 1.01 -8.86 12.96
N LEU A 99 0.44 -9.31 14.07
CA LEU A 99 -0.65 -10.28 14.11
C LEU A 99 -1.86 -9.60 14.72
N TYR A 100 -2.81 -9.21 13.88
CA TYR A 100 -4.03 -8.55 14.34
C TYR A 100 -5.17 -9.55 14.44
N THR A 101 -5.80 -9.65 15.60
CA THR A 101 -6.90 -10.59 15.87
C THR A 101 -8.27 -9.92 15.95
N SER A 102 -8.31 -8.59 15.98
CA SER A 102 -9.54 -7.79 15.96
C SER A 102 -10.13 -7.69 14.54
N VAL A 103 -10.41 -8.83 13.92
CA VAL A 103 -11.02 -8.96 12.60
C VAL A 103 -12.42 -9.57 12.70
N THR A 104 -13.31 -9.23 11.76
CA THR A 104 -14.74 -9.57 11.85
C THR A 104 -15.09 -11.04 11.53
N GLY A 105 -14.11 -11.90 11.29
CA GLY A 105 -14.33 -13.30 10.93
C GLY A 105 -14.38 -14.24 12.13
N ASN A 106 -14.32 -13.70 13.35
CA ASN A 106 -14.47 -14.50 14.55
C ASN A 106 -15.94 -14.92 14.77
N LEU A 107 -16.14 -15.99 15.54
CA LEU A 107 -17.47 -16.52 15.81
C LEU A 107 -18.33 -15.49 16.55
N GLY A 108 -19.54 -15.24 16.05
CA GLY A 108 -20.47 -14.28 16.64
C GLY A 108 -20.17 -12.81 16.32
N SER A 109 -19.15 -12.50 15.53
CA SER A 109 -18.91 -11.13 15.05
C SER A 109 -20.05 -10.67 14.13
N VAL A 110 -20.47 -9.40 14.29
CA VAL A 110 -21.47 -8.78 13.41
C VAL A 110 -20.88 -8.63 12.01
N GLN A 111 -21.61 -9.10 10.99
CA GLN A 111 -21.19 -9.04 9.60
C GLN A 111 -22.28 -8.40 8.73
N PRO A 112 -22.33 -7.06 8.65
CA PRO A 112 -23.36 -6.37 7.87
C PRO A 112 -23.12 -6.54 6.37
N ASP A 113 -24.14 -6.98 5.63
CA ASP A 113 -24.04 -7.27 4.19
C ASP A 113 -24.09 -6.02 3.29
N ASP A 114 -24.54 -4.89 3.84
CA ASP A 114 -24.64 -3.58 3.18
C ASP A 114 -23.34 -2.78 3.25
N THR A 115 -22.19 -3.47 3.27
CA THR A 115 -20.86 -2.85 3.35
C THR A 115 -19.92 -3.38 2.27
N ALA A 116 -18.94 -2.55 1.91
CA ALA A 116 -17.89 -2.91 0.96
C ALA A 116 -16.75 -3.75 1.56
N ILE A 117 -16.91 -4.27 2.78
CA ILE A 117 -15.86 -5.03 3.47
C ILE A 117 -15.50 -6.29 2.67
N ALA A 118 -14.20 -6.51 2.51
CA ALA A 118 -13.64 -7.63 1.77
C ALA A 118 -14.11 -9.01 2.31
N PRO A 119 -14.22 -10.05 1.46
CA PRO A 119 -14.56 -11.40 1.91
C PRO A 119 -13.59 -11.96 2.95
N GLY A 120 -12.30 -11.59 2.87
CA GLY A 120 -11.26 -12.03 3.82
C GLY A 120 -11.62 -11.70 5.27
N PHE A 121 -12.08 -10.47 5.53
CA PHE A 121 -12.51 -10.03 6.85
C PHE A 121 -13.68 -10.85 7.44
N ARG A 122 -14.50 -11.48 6.60
CA ARG A 122 -15.65 -12.30 7.04
C ARG A 122 -15.25 -13.69 7.54
N LYS A 123 -14.07 -14.17 7.15
CA LYS A 123 -13.59 -15.54 7.42
C LYS A 123 -12.30 -15.59 8.23
N ALA A 124 -11.58 -14.47 8.31
CA ALA A 124 -10.30 -14.40 8.98
C ALA A 124 -10.45 -14.50 10.51
N LEU A 125 -9.58 -15.30 11.13
CA LEU A 125 -9.33 -15.25 12.55
C LEU A 125 -8.25 -14.19 12.87
N MET A 126 -7.37 -13.92 11.92
CA MET A 126 -6.23 -13.04 12.09
C MET A 126 -5.81 -12.41 10.76
N LEU A 127 -5.23 -11.20 10.80
CA LEU A 127 -4.43 -10.62 9.73
C LEU A 127 -2.95 -10.74 10.13
N TRP A 128 -2.13 -11.37 9.29
CA TRP A 128 -0.68 -11.40 9.46
C TRP A 128 -0.02 -10.45 8.47
N ASN A 129 0.69 -9.45 8.99
CA ASN A 129 1.52 -8.52 8.23
C ASN A 129 3.01 -8.90 8.40
N ALA A 130 3.71 -9.16 7.29
CA ALA A 130 5.13 -9.53 7.23
C ALA A 130 5.91 -8.51 6.38
N ARG A 131 6.41 -7.46 7.05
CA ARG A 131 7.00 -6.28 6.37
C ARG A 131 8.33 -6.53 5.65
N THR A 132 9.10 -7.54 6.04
CA THR A 132 10.46 -7.72 5.51
C THR A 132 10.54 -8.54 4.23
N LEU A 133 9.45 -9.21 3.86
CA LEU A 133 9.44 -10.08 2.70
C LEU A 133 9.42 -9.28 1.40
N SER A 134 10.11 -9.78 0.38
CA SER A 134 9.83 -9.36 -0.99
C SER A 134 8.44 -9.84 -1.43
N THR A 135 7.93 -9.28 -2.53
CA THR A 135 6.67 -9.75 -3.14
C THR A 135 6.76 -11.23 -3.48
N LYS A 136 7.87 -11.65 -4.11
CA LYS A 136 8.11 -13.06 -4.43
C LYS A 136 8.15 -13.95 -3.19
N GLN A 137 8.86 -13.54 -2.14
CA GLN A 137 8.89 -14.29 -0.88
C GLN A 137 7.49 -14.40 -0.27
N SER A 138 6.66 -13.36 -0.38
CA SER A 138 5.28 -13.37 0.11
C SER A 138 4.40 -14.33 -0.69
N ASP A 139 4.52 -14.34 -2.02
CA ASP A 139 3.85 -15.31 -2.91
C ASP A 139 4.26 -16.75 -2.58
N ASP A 140 5.56 -16.96 -2.34
CA ASP A 140 6.12 -18.28 -2.02
C ASP A 140 5.80 -18.73 -0.58
N THR A 141 5.33 -17.84 0.30
CA THR A 141 5.06 -18.14 1.71
C THR A 141 3.65 -17.70 2.16
N ILE A 142 3.52 -16.50 2.74
CA ILE A 142 2.34 -16.06 3.48
C ILE A 142 1.06 -16.05 2.63
N TYR A 143 1.15 -15.77 1.33
CA TYR A 143 -0.01 -15.74 0.44
C TYR A 143 -0.59 -17.12 0.15
N LYS A 144 0.11 -18.21 0.49
CA LYS A 144 -0.42 -19.58 0.46
C LYS A 144 -1.42 -19.86 1.60
N LEU A 145 -1.48 -18.99 2.62
CA LEU A 145 -2.44 -19.10 3.72
C LEU A 145 -3.84 -18.66 3.32
N GLY A 146 -3.97 -17.75 2.36
CA GLY A 146 -5.26 -17.22 1.96
C GLY A 146 -5.21 -16.26 0.76
N PRO A 147 -6.33 -16.14 0.04
CA PRO A 147 -6.38 -15.34 -1.18
C PRO A 147 -6.52 -13.84 -0.93
N ASN A 148 -6.79 -13.41 0.31
CA ASN A 148 -7.14 -12.02 0.61
C ASN A 148 -6.10 -11.30 1.46
N SER A 149 -5.97 -10.01 1.22
CA SER A 149 -5.09 -9.09 1.94
C SER A 149 -5.84 -7.82 2.34
N TYR A 150 -5.36 -7.11 3.35
CA TYR A 150 -5.98 -5.87 3.81
C TYR A 150 -5.45 -4.69 3.01
N PHE A 151 -6.29 -4.06 2.20
CA PHE A 151 -5.94 -2.94 1.31
C PHE A 151 -5.01 -1.89 1.96
N SER A 152 -5.33 -1.41 3.17
CA SER A 152 -4.57 -0.34 3.83
C SER A 152 -3.21 -0.76 4.39
N GLU A 153 -2.96 -2.06 4.52
CA GLU A 153 -1.69 -2.62 4.98
C GLU A 153 -1.27 -3.72 4.01
N SER A 154 -1.03 -3.36 2.76
CA SER A 154 -0.68 -4.33 1.71
C SER A 154 0.62 -3.99 0.99
N SER A 155 1.08 -4.94 0.19
CA SER A 155 2.24 -4.74 -0.65
C SER A 155 1.99 -3.61 -1.66
N TYR A 156 2.98 -2.75 -1.91
CA TYR A 156 2.94 -1.82 -3.04
C TYR A 156 2.93 -2.58 -4.38
N VAL A 157 3.71 -3.65 -4.48
CA VAL A 157 3.70 -4.54 -5.65
C VAL A 157 2.76 -5.70 -5.39
N MET A 158 1.64 -5.77 -6.10
CA MET A 158 0.64 -6.80 -5.88
C MET A 158 -0.07 -7.23 -7.16
N HIS A 159 0.21 -8.46 -7.57
CA HIS A 159 -0.48 -9.12 -8.66
C HIS A 159 -1.94 -9.42 -8.29
N LYS A 160 -2.86 -9.20 -9.22
CA LYS A 160 -4.30 -9.48 -9.04
C LYS A 160 -4.88 -8.81 -7.79
N TRP A 161 -4.44 -7.58 -7.53
CA TRP A 161 -4.80 -6.81 -6.34
C TRP A 161 -6.32 -6.61 -6.20
N THR A 162 -7.05 -6.48 -7.32
CA THR A 162 -8.51 -6.32 -7.33
C THR A 162 -9.22 -7.49 -6.63
N ASP A 163 -8.88 -8.72 -6.99
CA ASP A 163 -9.44 -9.93 -6.40
C ASP A 163 -8.95 -10.14 -4.96
N ARG A 164 -7.65 -9.89 -4.73
CA ARG A 164 -7.03 -10.03 -3.39
C ARG A 164 -7.65 -9.09 -2.36
N TYR A 165 -7.94 -7.84 -2.72
CA TYR A 165 -8.53 -6.86 -1.79
C TYR A 165 -10.04 -6.95 -1.70
N TRP A 166 -10.75 -7.09 -2.82
CA TRP A 166 -12.20 -6.89 -2.85
C TRP A 166 -12.96 -8.18 -3.21
N GLY A 167 -12.32 -9.06 -3.97
CA GLY A 167 -12.96 -10.12 -4.76
C GLY A 167 -13.61 -9.55 -6.01
N GLN A 168 -13.46 -10.24 -7.15
CA GLN A 168 -13.83 -9.69 -8.47
C GLN A 168 -15.25 -9.09 -8.54
N LYS A 169 -16.26 -9.83 -8.06
CA LYS A 169 -17.66 -9.36 -8.06
C LYS A 169 -17.85 -8.04 -7.30
N ARG A 170 -17.19 -7.88 -6.15
CA ARG A 170 -17.32 -6.66 -5.35
C ARG A 170 -16.51 -5.52 -5.95
N TYR A 171 -15.35 -5.81 -6.52
CA TYR A 171 -14.57 -4.82 -7.25
C TYR A 171 -15.39 -4.19 -8.39
N GLU A 172 -16.10 -4.99 -9.19
CA GLU A 172 -16.96 -4.49 -10.26
C GLU A 172 -18.09 -3.58 -9.75
N GLN A 173 -18.69 -3.91 -8.61
CA GLN A 173 -19.70 -3.06 -7.97
C GLN A 173 -19.10 -1.72 -7.50
N LEU A 174 -17.92 -1.76 -6.88
CA LEU A 174 -17.22 -0.55 -6.44
C LEU A 174 -16.78 0.29 -7.64
N LEU A 175 -16.35 -0.34 -8.74
CA LEU A 175 -15.96 0.34 -9.97
C LEU A 175 -17.15 1.07 -10.60
N ALA A 176 -18.35 0.46 -10.58
CA ALA A 176 -19.57 1.13 -11.04
C ALA A 176 -19.87 2.38 -10.20
N VAL A 177 -19.72 2.30 -8.87
CA VAL A 177 -19.86 3.46 -7.97
C VAL A 177 -18.81 4.53 -8.28
N LYS A 178 -17.54 4.13 -8.43
CA LYS A 178 -16.43 5.04 -8.80
C LYS A 178 -16.73 5.77 -10.11
N LYS A 179 -17.13 5.06 -11.16
CA LYS A 179 -17.46 5.65 -12.47
C LYS A 179 -18.66 6.62 -12.38
N ALA A 180 -19.65 6.33 -11.54
CA ALA A 180 -20.81 7.19 -11.35
C ALA A 180 -20.49 8.50 -10.61
N HIS A 181 -19.52 8.48 -9.68
CA HIS A 181 -19.20 9.62 -8.80
C HIS A 181 -17.90 10.35 -9.15
N ASP A 182 -16.98 9.70 -9.85
CA ASP A 182 -15.70 10.24 -10.31
C ASP A 182 -15.37 9.70 -11.72
N PRO A 183 -16.16 10.07 -12.76
CA PRO A 183 -15.98 9.59 -14.12
C PRO A 183 -14.66 10.03 -14.76
N GLY A 184 -14.02 11.08 -14.23
CA GLY A 184 -12.71 11.55 -14.68
C GLY A 184 -11.53 10.89 -13.96
N ASN A 185 -11.79 9.99 -13.01
CA ASN A 185 -10.78 9.38 -12.15
C ASN A 185 -9.87 10.41 -11.47
N LEU A 186 -10.43 11.55 -11.05
CA LEU A 186 -9.68 12.65 -10.43
C LEU A 186 -9.09 12.22 -9.09
N PHE A 187 -9.80 11.36 -8.35
CA PHE A 187 -9.33 10.77 -7.11
C PHE A 187 -8.64 9.43 -7.38
N TRP A 188 -7.50 9.47 -8.06
CA TRP A 188 -6.72 8.30 -8.38
C TRP A 188 -5.69 7.98 -7.27
N CYS A 189 -5.41 6.69 -7.11
CA CYS A 189 -4.27 6.18 -6.36
C CYS A 189 -3.92 4.77 -6.83
N HIS A 190 -2.66 4.38 -6.64
CA HIS A 190 -2.18 3.03 -6.95
C HIS A 190 -3.02 1.97 -6.22
N HIS A 191 -3.54 1.01 -6.98
CA HIS A 191 -4.46 -0.05 -6.56
C HIS A 191 -5.78 0.41 -5.94
N CYS A 192 -6.17 1.67 -6.14
CA CYS A 192 -7.50 2.13 -5.80
C CYS A 192 -8.53 1.65 -6.82
N VAL A 193 -9.79 1.58 -6.43
CA VAL A 193 -10.88 1.25 -7.36
C VAL A 193 -10.89 2.27 -8.50
N GLY A 194 -10.81 1.79 -9.75
CA GLY A 194 -10.66 2.63 -10.95
C GLY A 194 -9.21 2.80 -11.43
N ASP A 195 -8.23 2.21 -10.75
CA ASP A 195 -6.86 2.04 -11.26
C ASP A 195 -6.76 0.84 -12.24
N ASN A 196 -5.65 0.74 -12.97
CA ASN A 196 -5.39 -0.34 -13.91
C ASN A 196 -5.30 -1.70 -13.15
N PRO A 197 -6.25 -2.64 -13.38
CA PRO A 197 -6.26 -3.92 -12.68
C PRO A 197 -5.07 -4.83 -13.04
N ASP A 198 -4.42 -4.58 -14.17
CA ASP A 198 -3.26 -5.34 -14.65
C ASP A 198 -1.91 -4.70 -14.24
N ASP A 199 -1.94 -3.53 -13.62
CA ASP A 199 -0.73 -2.88 -13.10
C ASP A 199 -0.42 -3.36 -11.68
N ALA A 200 0.47 -4.34 -11.57
CA ALA A 200 0.95 -4.83 -10.29
C ALA A 200 2.00 -3.90 -9.65
N TYR A 201 2.76 -3.15 -10.46
CA TYR A 201 4.01 -2.52 -10.05
C TYR A 201 3.86 -1.03 -9.75
N GLY A 202 2.90 -0.37 -10.38
CA GLY A 202 2.77 1.08 -10.34
C GLY A 202 3.84 1.76 -11.20
N ASP A 203 3.75 3.09 -11.29
CA ASP A 203 4.73 3.87 -12.02
C ASP A 203 6.07 3.92 -11.22
N PRO A 204 7.22 3.58 -11.81
CA PRO A 204 8.53 3.72 -11.16
C PRO A 204 8.92 5.17 -10.82
N LEU A 205 8.13 6.17 -11.26
CA LEU A 205 8.31 7.60 -10.94
C LEU A 205 8.30 7.87 -9.42
N GLY A 206 9.47 7.74 -8.83
CA GLY A 206 9.82 8.00 -7.44
C GLY A 206 11.25 7.60 -7.13
N VAL A 207 11.89 6.80 -8.00
CA VAL A 207 13.33 6.92 -8.19
C VAL A 207 13.55 8.23 -8.97
N TYR A 208 14.13 9.25 -8.34
CA TYR A 208 14.56 10.47 -9.01
C TYR A 208 15.63 10.12 -10.07
N ALA A 209 15.20 9.61 -11.23
CA ALA A 209 15.96 9.68 -12.46
C ALA A 209 15.67 11.05 -13.06
N ASP A 210 16.67 11.93 -13.06
CA ASP A 210 16.65 13.33 -13.51
C ASP A 210 16.03 14.36 -12.55
N SER A 211 16.77 14.72 -11.51
CA SER A 211 16.71 16.07 -10.93
C SER A 211 17.23 17.17 -11.87
N ASP A 212 17.73 16.81 -13.07
CA ASP A 212 18.34 17.75 -14.03
C ASP A 212 17.45 18.10 -15.23
N LYS A 213 16.29 17.45 -15.40
CA LYS A 213 15.31 17.91 -16.39
C LYS A 213 14.37 18.89 -15.71
N LYS A 214 14.56 20.19 -16.03
CA LYS A 214 13.54 21.23 -15.82
C LYS A 214 12.18 20.62 -16.13
N LEU A 215 11.27 20.66 -15.14
CA LEU A 215 9.85 20.45 -15.39
C LEU A 215 9.49 21.34 -16.58
N ASP A 216 9.19 20.71 -17.71
CA ASP A 216 8.68 21.41 -18.87
C ASP A 216 7.29 21.91 -18.48
N SER A 217 7.21 23.22 -18.21
CA SER A 217 5.98 23.92 -17.80
C SER A 217 4.86 23.82 -18.84
N ASP A 218 5.15 23.29 -20.04
CA ASP A 218 4.19 23.18 -21.13
C ASP A 218 3.55 21.78 -21.21
N LYS A 219 4.01 20.80 -20.41
CA LYS A 219 3.28 19.54 -20.24
C LYS A 219 2.18 19.74 -19.20
N LYS A 220 0.99 20.07 -19.69
CA LYS A 220 -0.27 19.91 -18.94
C LYS A 220 -0.20 18.57 -18.20
N GLY A 221 -0.37 18.63 -16.87
CA GLY A 221 -0.22 17.50 -15.96
C GLY A 221 -0.89 16.25 -16.49
N TYR A 222 -0.31 15.08 -16.18
CA TYR A 222 -0.72 13.74 -16.59
C TYR A 222 -2.25 13.60 -16.64
N ALA A 223 -2.81 13.92 -17.80
CA ALA A 223 -4.17 13.58 -18.14
C ALA A 223 -4.11 12.10 -18.51
N TYR A 224 -4.62 11.25 -17.63
CA TYR A 224 -4.95 9.88 -18.00
C TYR A 224 -5.75 9.93 -19.29
N LYS A 225 -5.35 9.14 -20.29
CA LYS A 225 -6.07 9.05 -21.56
C LYS A 225 -7.52 8.68 -21.24
N HIS A 226 -8.44 9.55 -21.64
CA HIS A 226 -9.87 9.47 -21.33
C HIS A 226 -10.58 8.25 -21.96
N ASP A 227 -9.89 7.51 -22.83
CA ASP A 227 -10.53 6.63 -23.82
C ASP A 227 -10.43 5.13 -23.52
N GLU A 228 -9.96 4.72 -22.32
CA GLU A 228 -9.78 3.29 -21.97
C GLU A 228 -10.53 2.84 -20.69
N LEU A 229 -11.61 3.52 -20.31
CA LEU A 229 -12.50 3.10 -19.20
C LEU A 229 -13.71 2.29 -19.64
#